data_AF-A0AAW9L157-F1
#
_entry.id   AF-A0AAW9L157-F1
#
_cell.length_a   1.000
_cell.length_b   1.000
_cell.length_c   1.000
_cell.angle_alpha   90.00
_cell.angle_beta   90.00
_cell.angle_gamma   90.00
#
_symmetry.space_group_name_H-M   'P 1'
#
loop_
_entity.id
_entity.type
_entity.pdbx_description
1 polymer ?
#
loop_
_entity_poly.entity_id
_entity_poly.type
_entity_poly.pdbx_seq_one_letter_code
_entity_poly.pdbx_strand_id
1 'polypeptide(L)' 'MALSDHIDEVEPTLLIAIGFVLFVIPEPATSTLGVGLMLLGIVWWFQEW' A
#
# COMPACT_ATOMS: atom_id res chain seq x y z
N MET A 1 -13.07 -21.71 1.66
CA MET A 1 -12.64 -20.32 1.46
C MET A 1 -11.75 -19.96 2.63
N ALA A 2 -10.45 -20.10 2.40
CA ALA A 2 -9.43 -19.98 3.43
C ALA A 2 -9.09 -18.49 3.61
N LEU A 3 -8.65 -18.11 4.81
CA LEU A 3 -8.28 -16.75 5.21
C LEU A 3 -7.46 -15.94 4.17
N SER A 4 -6.74 -16.65 3.29
CA SER A 4 -5.97 -16.15 2.15
C SER A 4 -6.75 -15.19 1.25
N ASP A 5 -7.97 -15.55 0.80
CA ASP A 5 -8.78 -14.67 -0.08
C ASP A 5 -9.04 -13.29 0.55
N HIS A 6 -9.16 -13.26 1.89
CA HIS A 6 -9.45 -12.01 2.60
C HIS A 6 -8.19 -11.18 2.87
N ILE A 7 -7.00 -11.78 2.78
CA ILE A 7 -5.72 -11.08 2.90
C ILE A 7 -5.34 -10.50 1.55
N ASP A 8 -5.50 -11.25 0.46
CA ASP A 8 -5.20 -10.80 -0.91
C ASP A 8 -6.00 -9.51 -1.25
N GLU A 9 -7.25 -9.42 -0.81
CA GLU A 9 -8.09 -8.24 -1.04
C GLU A 9 -7.70 -7.01 -0.18
N VAL A 10 -7.05 -7.21 0.96
CA VAL A 10 -6.72 -6.14 1.92
C VAL A 10 -5.27 -5.66 1.79
N GLU A 11 -4.36 -6.48 1.25
CA GLU A 11 -2.96 -6.15 0.99
C GLU A 11 -2.75 -4.83 0.23
N PRO A 12 -3.41 -4.59 -0.92
CA PRO A 12 -3.21 -3.35 -1.67
C PRO A 12 -3.63 -2.11 -0.86
N THR A 13 -4.74 -2.21 -0.12
CA THR A 13 -5.26 -1.12 0.72
C THR A 13 -4.30 -0.82 1.89
N LEU A 14 -3.71 -1.86 2.48
CA LEU A 14 -2.78 -1.75 3.61
C LEU A 14 -1.45 -1.12 3.18
N LEU A 15 -0.96 -1.44 1.97
CA LEU A 15 0.22 -0.79 1.37
C LEU A 15 -0.01 0.70 1.11
N ILE A 16 -1.18 1.08 0.59
CA ILE A 16 -1.55 2.49 0.39
C ILE A 16 -1.58 3.23 1.73
N ALA A 17 -2.18 2.63 2.77
CA ALA A 17 -2.27 3.23 4.09
C ALA A 17 -0.88 3.44 4.73
N ILE A 18 0.02 2.45 4.65
CA ILE A 18 1.40 2.59 5.14
C ILE A 18 2.13 3.68 4.35
N GLY A 19 2.02 3.67 3.02
CA GLY A 19 2.64 4.69 2.18
C GLY A 19 2.15 6.10 2.52
N PHE A 20 0.86 6.25 2.80
CA PHE A 20 0.26 7.51 3.24
C PHE A 20 0.80 7.97 4.59
N VAL A 21 0.95 7.08 5.57
CA VAL A 21 1.53 7.42 6.88
C VAL A 21 2.98 7.90 6.74
N LEU A 22 3.78 7.21 5.92
CA LEU A 22 5.18 7.58 5.65
C LEU A 22 5.31 8.90 4.89
N PHE A 23 4.31 9.24 4.07
CA PHE A 23 4.24 10.53 3.41
C PHE A 23 3.86 11.66 4.37
N VAL A 24 2.91 11.42 5.28
CA VAL A 24 2.40 12.40 6.25
C VAL A 24 3.38 12.70 7.40
N ILE A 25 4.20 11.72 7.80
CA ILE A 25 5.25 11.89 8.82
C ILE A 25 6.63 11.81 8.13
N PRO A 26 7.07 12.86 7.41
CA PRO A 26 8.21 12.73 6.52
C PRO A 26 9.54 12.86 7.27
N GLU A 27 10.34 11.80 7.19
CA GLU A 27 11.79 11.95 7.06
C GLU A 27 12.15 11.92 5.55
N PRO A 28 13.18 12.66 5.07
CA PRO A 28 13.38 12.90 3.64
C PRO A 28 13.47 11.65 2.76
N ALA A 29 14.08 10.56 3.25
CA ALA A 29 14.16 9.29 2.52
C ALA A 29 12.85 8.48 2.59
N THR A 30 12.18 8.54 3.74
CA THR A 30 11.01 7.73 4.05
C THR A 30 9.74 8.25 3.36
N SER A 31 9.68 9.55 3.06
CA SER A 31 8.58 10.15 2.29
C SER A 31 8.57 9.67 0.82
N THR A 32 9.74 9.54 0.20
CA THR A 32 9.89 8.98 -1.16
C THR A 32 9.48 7.50 -1.21
N LEU A 33 9.83 6.73 -0.16
CA LEU A 33 9.35 5.36 0.00
C LEU A 33 7.82 5.31 0.19
N GLY A 34 7.25 6.26 0.93
CA GLY A 34 5.81 6.38 1.11
C GLY A 34 5.05 6.57 -0.20
N VAL A 35 5.55 7.45 -1.08
CA VAL A 35 4.99 7.64 -2.43
C VAL A 35 5.12 6.38 -3.27
N GLY A 36 6.27 5.70 -3.22
CA GLY A 36 6.48 4.42 -3.90
C GLY A 36 5.50 3.33 -3.44
N LEU A 37 5.27 3.21 -2.13
CA LEU A 37 4.33 2.25 -1.55
C LEU A 37 2.88 2.56 -1.88
N MET A 38 2.49 3.85 -1.89
CA MET A 38 1.16 4.26 -2.36
C MET A 38 0.94 3.89 -3.83
N LEU A 39 1.90 4.18 -4.70
CA LEU A 39 1.82 3.82 -6.12
C LEU A 39 1.79 2.30 -6.33
N LEU A 40 2.60 1.55 -5.58
CA LEU A 40 2.61 0.09 -5.65
C LEU A 40 1.26 -0.51 -5.25
N GLY A 41 0.70 -0.07 -4.12
CA GLY A 41 -0.61 -0.53 -3.66
C GLY A 41 -1.74 -0.17 -4.63
N ILE A 42 -1.68 1.01 -5.27
CA ILE A 42 -2.64 1.40 -6.31
C ILE A 42 -2.52 0.47 -7.54
N VAL A 43 -1.30 0.23 -8.04
CA VAL A 43 -1.09 -0.64 -9.21
C VAL A 43 -1.53 -2.07 -8.94
N TRP A 44 -1.24 -2.58 -7.75
CA TRP A 44 -1.67 -3.92 -7.33
C TRP A 44 -3.20 -3.99 -7.18
N TRP A 45 -3.84 -2.97 -6.62
CA TRP A 45 -5.31 -2.92 -6.54
C TRP A 45 -5.98 -3.00 -7.93
N PHE A 46 -5.35 -2.44 -8.96
CA PHE A 46 -5.82 -2.56 -10.36
C PHE A 46 -5.57 -3.93 -11.00
N GLN A 47 -4.69 -4.77 -10.46
CA GLN A 47 -4.52 -6.16 -10.93
C GLN A 47 -5.47 -7.13 -10.24
N GLU A 48 -5.90 -6.81 -9.01
CA GLU A 48 -6.85 -7.62 -8.25
C GLU A 48 -8.31 -7.44 -8.73
N TRP A 49 -8.58 -6.36 -9.49
CA TRP A 49 -9.86 -6.04 -10.13
C TRP A 49 -9.98 -6.64 -11.53
#